data_AF-A0A7R9HQ35-F1
#
_entry.id   AF-A0A7R9HQ35-F1
#
_cell.length_a   1.000
_cell.length_b   1.000
_cell.length_c   1.000
_cell.angle_alpha   90.00
_cell.angle_beta   90.00
_cell.angle_gamma   90.00
#
_symmetry.space_group_name_H-M   'P 1'
#
loop_
_entity.id
_entity.type
_entity.pdbx_description
1 polymer ?
#
loop_
_entity_poly.entity_id
_entity_poly.type
_entity_poly.pdbx_seq_one_letter_code
_entity_poly.pdbx_strand_id
1 'polypeptide(L)'
;MVEVQLNPGSNVPENMLVAFAVCTTLLVAVHMLALMISTCILPNVEAVCNLHSISLVHESPHERLHWYIETAWAFSTLLGLVLFLVEIAILCWVKFYDVSKYAAWSACIVLIPVLVIFIVFAVHFYQSLVTHKYEVTVSGIRELELLKEQIEAGDSESRANGMSMYGNSVQIV
;
A
#
# COMPACT_ATOMS: atom_id res chain seq x y z
N MET A 1 -21.64 6.52 -9.37
CA MET A 1 -21.34 5.97 -10.70
C MET A 1 -22.58 5.41 -11.43
N VAL A 2 -23.55 4.80 -10.76
CA VAL A 2 -24.71 4.12 -11.40
C VAL A 2 -25.80 5.01 -12.06
N GLU A 3 -25.68 6.34 -12.02
CA GLU A 3 -26.69 7.28 -12.55
C GLU A 3 -26.30 7.92 -13.90
N VAL A 4 -25.24 7.45 -14.57
CA VAL A 4 -24.89 7.95 -15.91
C VAL A 4 -25.81 7.31 -16.94
N GLN A 5 -26.99 7.90 -17.10
CA GLN A 5 -27.88 7.59 -18.23
C GLN A 5 -27.36 8.34 -19.47
N LEU A 6 -26.54 7.66 -20.26
CA LEU A 6 -26.14 8.13 -21.57
C LEU A 6 -27.36 8.09 -22.49
N ASN A 7 -27.76 9.23 -23.02
CA ASN A 7 -28.82 9.30 -24.01
C ASN A 7 -28.32 8.58 -25.29
N PRO A 8 -29.10 7.69 -25.92
CA PRO A 8 -28.66 6.87 -27.05
C PRO A 8 -28.31 7.64 -28.34
N GLY A 9 -28.38 8.97 -28.33
CA GLY A 9 -27.96 9.87 -29.42
C GLY A 9 -26.78 10.78 -29.08
N SER A 10 -26.08 10.55 -27.97
CA SER A 10 -24.93 11.36 -27.56
C SER A 10 -23.66 10.99 -28.34
N ASN A 11 -22.89 11.99 -28.81
CA ASN A 11 -21.66 11.78 -29.60
C ASN A 11 -20.43 11.58 -28.70
N VAL A 12 -20.62 11.01 -27.51
CA VAL A 12 -19.53 10.83 -26.55
C VAL A 12 -18.60 9.72 -27.07
N PRO A 13 -17.29 9.99 -27.20
CA PRO A 13 -16.35 9.00 -27.70
C PRO A 13 -16.19 7.84 -26.72
N GLU A 14 -16.18 6.60 -27.24
CA GLU A 14 -16.00 5.38 -26.44
C GLU A 14 -14.75 5.41 -25.55
N ASN A 15 -13.67 6.02 -26.06
CA ASN A 15 -12.41 6.17 -25.31
C ASN A 15 -12.60 6.85 -23.95
N MET A 16 -13.55 7.78 -23.82
CA MET A 16 -13.82 8.46 -22.56
C MET A 16 -14.60 7.60 -21.58
N LEU A 17 -15.51 6.75 -22.06
CA LEU A 17 -16.23 5.78 -21.24
C LEU A 17 -15.26 4.70 -20.71
N VAL A 18 -14.33 4.26 -21.54
CA VAL A 18 -13.28 3.32 -21.12
C VAL A 18 -12.38 3.96 -20.07
N ALA A 19 -11.95 5.21 -20.27
CA ALA A 19 -11.15 5.95 -19.30
C ALA A 19 -11.90 6.11 -17.96
N PHE A 20 -13.20 6.42 -18.00
CA PHE A 20 -14.05 6.47 -16.82
C PHE A 20 -14.09 5.13 -16.09
N ALA A 21 -14.42 4.03 -16.78
CA ALA A 21 -14.49 2.71 -16.16
C ALA A 21 -13.15 2.26 -15.54
N VAL A 22 -12.04 2.51 -16.21
CA VAL A 22 -10.70 2.21 -15.69
C VAL A 22 -10.38 3.10 -14.47
N CYS A 23 -10.73 4.39 -14.53
CA CYS A 23 -10.51 5.31 -13.42
C CYS A 23 -11.29 4.88 -12.17
N THR A 24 -12.58 4.56 -12.31
CA THR A 24 -13.39 4.14 -11.16
C THR A 24 -12.92 2.81 -10.57
N THR A 25 -12.52 1.86 -11.41
CA THR A 25 -12.01 0.57 -10.93
C THR A 25 -10.70 0.73 -10.17
N LEU A 26 -9.78 1.57 -10.66
CA LEU A 26 -8.55 1.91 -9.95
C LEU A 26 -8.83 2.65 -8.63
N LEU A 27 -9.77 3.59 -8.64
CA LEU A 27 -10.18 4.33 -7.44
C LEU A 27 -10.64 3.36 -6.34
N VAL A 28 -11.54 2.44 -6.68
CA VAL A 28 -12.05 1.44 -5.73
C VAL A 28 -10.92 0.52 -5.26
N ALA A 29 -10.08 0.03 -6.17
CA ALA A 29 -8.98 -0.85 -5.84
C ALA A 29 -8.00 -0.20 -4.84
N VAL A 30 -7.66 1.07 -5.05
CA VAL A 30 -6.73 1.82 -4.20
C VAL A 30 -7.32 2.09 -2.82
N HIS A 31 -8.63 2.37 -2.73
CA HIS A 31 -9.30 2.48 -1.43
C HIS A 31 -9.32 1.15 -0.68
N MET A 32 -9.57 0.04 -1.36
CA MET A 32 -9.49 -1.29 -0.73
C MET A 32 -8.07 -1.60 -0.27
N LEU A 33 -7.04 -1.18 -1.02
CA LEU A 33 -5.64 -1.27 -0.60
C LEU A 33 -5.37 -0.47 0.67
N ALA A 34 -5.86 0.77 0.76
CA ALA A 34 -5.71 1.60 1.97
C ALA A 34 -6.39 0.96 3.21
N LEU A 35 -7.55 0.33 3.03
CA LEU A 35 -8.24 -0.40 4.10
C LEU A 35 -7.51 -1.68 4.51
N MET A 36 -6.97 -2.42 3.54
CA MET A 36 -6.15 -3.60 3.81
C MET A 36 -4.92 -3.20 4.63
N ILE A 37 -4.20 -2.15 4.22
CA ILE A 37 -3.04 -1.64 4.97
C ILE A 37 -3.46 -1.18 6.37
N SER A 38 -4.58 -0.44 6.52
CA SER A 38 -5.11 -0.02 7.83
C SER A 38 -5.42 -1.21 8.75
N THR A 39 -6.02 -2.27 8.21
CA THR A 39 -6.35 -3.50 8.96
C THR A 39 -5.09 -4.23 9.41
N CYS A 40 -4.04 -4.21 8.58
CA CYS A 40 -2.74 -4.79 8.91
C CYS A 40 -1.92 -3.93 9.88
N ILE A 41 -2.18 -2.62 10.00
CA ILE A 41 -1.51 -1.72 10.96
C ILE A 41 -2.04 -1.91 12.40
N LEU A 42 -3.31 -2.25 12.57
CA LEU A 42 -3.99 -2.27 13.88
C LEU A 42 -3.32 -3.16 14.95
N PRO A 43 -2.91 -4.42 14.66
CA PRO A 43 -2.24 -5.27 15.65
C PRO A 43 -0.86 -4.74 16.06
N ASN A 44 -0.21 -4.04 15.14
CA ASN A 44 1.16 -3.55 15.31
C ASN A 44 1.20 -2.28 16.16
N VAL A 45 0.25 -1.35 15.95
CA VAL A 45 0.10 -0.13 16.77
C VAL A 45 -0.30 -0.47 18.22
N GLU A 46 -1.17 -1.46 18.42
CA GLU A 46 -1.57 -1.92 19.76
C GLU A 46 -0.42 -2.62 20.51
N ALA A 47 0.46 -3.34 19.81
CA ALA A 47 1.67 -3.93 20.39
C ALA A 47 2.70 -2.85 20.80
N VAL A 48 2.87 -1.79 20.00
CA VAL A 48 3.79 -0.67 20.29
C VAL A 48 3.33 0.15 21.51
N CYS A 49 2.03 0.43 21.65
CA CYS A 49 1.48 1.15 22.81
C CYS A 49 1.63 0.37 24.13
N ASN A 50 1.55 -0.97 24.10
CA ASN A 50 1.73 -1.79 25.30
C ASN A 50 3.19 -1.82 25.78
N LEU A 51 4.16 -1.85 24.86
CA LEU A 51 5.59 -1.93 25.18
C LEU A 51 6.22 -0.59 25.65
N HIS A 52 5.63 0.55 25.27
CA HIS A 52 6.13 1.89 25.65
C HIS A 52 6.05 2.18 27.17
N SER A 53 5.40 1.32 27.94
CA SER A 53 5.40 1.41 29.41
C SER A 53 6.63 0.76 30.08
N ILE A 54 7.47 0.01 29.36
CA ILE A 54 8.58 -0.78 29.95
C ILE A 54 9.99 -0.47 29.38
N SER A 55 10.14 0.15 28.20
CA SER A 55 11.48 0.34 27.60
C SER A 55 11.75 1.74 27.05
N LEU A 56 12.44 2.56 27.86
CA LEU A 56 13.02 3.86 27.49
C LEU A 56 14.44 3.73 26.89
N VAL A 57 14.91 2.51 26.58
CA VAL A 57 16.29 2.29 26.14
C VAL A 57 16.33 1.20 25.06
N HIS A 58 16.88 1.59 23.91
CA HIS A 58 17.30 0.80 22.74
C HIS A 58 16.40 0.95 21.50
N GLU A 59 16.80 1.89 20.61
CA GLU A 59 16.37 1.94 19.22
C GLU A 59 16.60 0.57 18.58
N SER A 60 15.51 -0.16 18.42
CA SER A 60 15.45 -1.43 17.71
C SER A 60 14.98 -1.17 16.26
N PRO A 61 15.36 -2.00 15.29
CA PRO A 61 15.12 -1.80 13.85
C PRO A 61 13.63 -1.81 13.42
N HIS A 62 12.72 -1.70 14.38
CA HIS A 62 11.27 -1.70 14.26
C HIS A 62 10.69 -0.36 13.72
N GLU A 63 11.35 0.77 13.98
CA GLU A 63 10.83 2.10 13.59
C GLU A 63 10.83 2.31 12.07
N ARG A 64 11.85 1.80 11.37
CA ARG A 64 11.92 1.89 9.89
C ARG A 64 10.84 1.08 9.18
N LEU A 65 10.48 -0.09 9.73
CA LEU A 65 9.42 -0.92 9.17
C LEU A 65 8.05 -0.24 9.34
N HIS A 66 7.80 0.39 10.49
CA HIS A 66 6.55 1.11 10.76
C HIS A 66 6.39 2.34 9.86
N TRP A 67 7.43 3.14 9.71
CA TRP A 67 7.43 4.30 8.81
C TRP A 67 7.08 3.90 7.37
N TYR A 68 7.56 2.74 6.91
CA TYR A 68 7.25 2.22 5.58
C TYR A 68 5.77 1.86 5.40
N ILE A 69 5.16 1.19 6.39
CA ILE A 69 3.74 0.82 6.34
C ILE A 69 2.86 2.08 6.40
N GLU A 70 3.23 3.04 7.27
CA GLU A 70 2.57 4.34 7.37
C GLU A 70 2.66 5.12 6.05
N THR A 71 3.80 5.09 5.38
CA THR A 71 3.98 5.75 4.08
C THR A 71 3.23 5.05 2.95
N ALA A 72 3.16 3.72 2.96
CA ALA A 72 2.35 2.97 2.00
C ALA A 72 0.84 3.24 2.19
N TRP A 73 0.39 3.38 3.44
CA TRP A 73 -0.97 3.81 3.78
C TRP A 73 -1.26 5.24 3.30
N ALA A 74 -0.37 6.19 3.64
CA ALA A 74 -0.51 7.59 3.24
C ALA A 74 -0.51 7.74 1.71
N PHE A 75 0.36 7.00 1.01
CA PHE A 75 0.42 6.97 -0.44
C PHE A 75 -0.87 6.42 -1.06
N SER A 76 -1.41 5.32 -0.54
CA SER A 76 -2.66 4.72 -1.05
C SER A 76 -3.84 5.67 -0.87
N THR A 77 -3.89 6.37 0.28
CA THR A 77 -4.91 7.39 0.54
C THR A 77 -4.76 8.57 -0.42
N LEU A 78 -3.53 9.07 -0.60
CA LEU A 78 -3.24 10.18 -1.50
C LEU A 78 -3.58 9.86 -2.95
N LEU A 79 -3.20 8.68 -3.44
CA LEU A 79 -3.48 8.22 -4.80
C LEU A 79 -4.99 8.05 -5.02
N GLY A 80 -5.73 7.60 -4.00
CA GLY A 80 -7.19 7.59 -4.00
C GLY A 80 -7.80 8.98 -4.16
N LEU A 81 -7.26 9.99 -3.46
CA LEU A 81 -7.70 11.40 -3.61
C LEU A 81 -7.41 11.94 -5.02
N VAL A 82 -6.26 11.62 -5.61
CA VAL A 82 -5.93 12.02 -6.99
C VAL A 82 -6.91 11.40 -7.98
N LEU A 83 -7.14 10.08 -7.89
CA LEU A 83 -8.07 9.38 -8.75
C LEU A 83 -9.51 9.89 -8.57
N PHE A 84 -9.91 10.26 -7.37
CA PHE A 84 -11.21 10.88 -7.10
C PHE A 84 -11.36 12.24 -7.80
N LEU A 85 -10.30 13.06 -7.82
CA LEU A 85 -10.32 14.33 -8.54
C LEU A 85 -10.42 14.14 -10.05
N VAL A 86 -9.68 13.16 -10.59
CA VAL A 86 -9.73 12.77 -12.01
C VAL A 86 -11.12 12.24 -12.38
N GLU A 87 -11.72 11.42 -11.52
CA GLU A 87 -13.07 10.89 -11.69
C GLU A 87 -14.10 12.03 -11.84
N ILE A 88 -14.04 13.03 -10.97
CA ILE A 88 -14.91 14.21 -11.05
C ILE A 88 -14.66 14.98 -12.35
N ALA A 89 -13.40 15.15 -12.77
CA ALA A 89 -13.07 15.81 -14.02
C ALA A 89 -13.69 15.09 -15.23
N ILE A 90 -13.57 13.75 -15.28
CA ILE A 90 -14.15 12.92 -16.33
C ILE A 90 -15.69 13.01 -16.31
N LEU A 91 -16.32 12.98 -15.13
CA LEU A 91 -17.77 13.12 -14.99
C LEU A 91 -18.27 14.48 -15.49
N CYS A 92 -17.58 15.57 -15.12
CA CYS A 92 -17.90 16.90 -15.65
C CYS A 92 -17.76 16.93 -17.17
N TRP A 93 -16.70 16.34 -17.71
CA TRP A 93 -16.49 16.30 -19.14
C TRP A 93 -17.58 15.53 -19.87
N VAL A 94 -17.93 14.32 -19.42
CA VAL A 94 -18.98 13.49 -20.02
C VAL A 94 -20.34 14.19 -19.91
N LYS A 95 -20.66 14.80 -18.76
CA LYS A 95 -21.95 15.47 -18.53
C LYS A 95 -22.14 16.73 -19.36
N PHE A 96 -21.08 17.52 -19.55
CA PHE A 96 -21.14 18.77 -20.32
C PHE A 96 -20.73 18.62 -21.79
N TYR A 97 -20.40 17.40 -22.23
CA TYR A 97 -19.90 17.12 -23.58
C TYR A 97 -20.83 17.66 -24.69
N ASP A 98 -22.14 17.39 -24.57
CA ASP A 98 -23.15 17.80 -25.54
C ASP A 98 -23.74 19.20 -25.24
N VAL A 99 -23.55 19.73 -24.03
CA VAL A 99 -24.15 21.02 -23.61
C VAL A 99 -23.25 22.20 -23.93
N SER A 100 -21.99 22.17 -23.51
CA SER A 100 -21.04 23.26 -23.74
C SER A 100 -19.62 22.80 -23.47
N LYS A 101 -18.81 22.75 -24.54
CA LYS A 101 -17.37 22.45 -24.45
C LYS A 101 -16.63 23.45 -23.55
N TYR A 102 -17.07 24.71 -23.52
CA TYR A 102 -16.47 25.74 -22.66
C TYR A 102 -16.69 25.47 -21.17
N ALA A 103 -17.84 24.89 -20.78
CA ALA A 103 -18.10 24.53 -19.39
C ALA A 103 -17.20 23.37 -18.92
N ALA A 104 -17.03 22.35 -19.77
CA ALA A 104 -16.12 21.23 -19.50
C ALA A 104 -14.67 21.69 -19.35
N TRP A 105 -14.18 22.53 -20.28
CA TRP A 105 -12.84 23.10 -20.22
C TRP A 105 -12.62 23.98 -19.00
N SER A 106 -13.61 24.82 -18.64
CA SER A 106 -13.54 25.66 -17.43
C SER A 106 -13.40 24.80 -16.16
N ALA A 107 -14.19 23.73 -16.03
CA ALA A 107 -14.09 22.80 -14.92
C ALA A 107 -12.70 22.15 -14.84
N CYS A 108 -12.15 21.69 -15.97
CA CYS A 108 -10.79 21.14 -16.00
C CYS A 108 -9.75 22.18 -15.57
N ILE A 109 -9.82 23.41 -16.06
CA ILE A 109 -8.86 24.47 -15.71
C ILE A 109 -8.83 24.74 -14.21
N VAL A 110 -10.00 24.77 -13.56
CA VAL A 110 -10.11 24.98 -12.11
C VAL A 110 -9.52 23.80 -11.31
N LEU A 111 -9.58 22.58 -11.85
CA LEU A 111 -9.04 21.38 -11.21
C LEU A 111 -7.52 21.21 -11.38
N ILE A 112 -6.92 21.78 -12.43
CA ILE A 112 -5.48 21.69 -12.70
C ILE A 112 -4.60 22.08 -11.49
N PRO A 113 -4.75 23.24 -10.84
CA PRO A 113 -3.85 23.62 -9.74
C PRO A 113 -3.91 22.64 -8.57
N VAL A 114 -5.11 22.13 -8.26
CA VAL A 114 -5.30 21.13 -7.22
C VAL A 114 -4.60 19.83 -7.62
N LEU A 115 -4.81 19.38 -8.87
CA LEU A 115 -4.17 18.18 -9.42
C LEU A 115 -2.64 18.27 -9.43
N VAL A 116 -2.06 19.44 -9.74
CA VAL A 116 -0.60 19.65 -9.71
C VAL A 116 -0.04 19.47 -8.30
N ILE A 117 -0.68 20.06 -7.28
CA ILE A 117 -0.27 19.91 -5.88
C ILE A 117 -0.30 18.43 -5.50
N PHE A 118 -1.39 17.73 -5.83
CA PHE A 118 -1.53 16.30 -5.57
C PHE A 118 -0.49 15.45 -6.31
N ILE A 119 -0.16 15.78 -7.55
CA ILE A 119 0.89 15.08 -8.32
C ILE A 119 2.26 15.30 -7.68
N VAL A 120 2.59 16.52 -7.24
CA VAL A 120 3.86 16.79 -6.54
C VAL A 120 3.97 15.93 -5.29
N PHE A 121 2.93 15.87 -4.48
CA PHE A 121 2.90 14.96 -3.32
C PHE A 121 3.02 13.50 -3.76
N ALA A 122 2.24 13.06 -4.75
CA ALA A 122 2.27 11.68 -5.22
C ALA A 122 3.67 11.27 -5.72
N VAL A 123 4.38 12.15 -6.43
CA VAL A 123 5.76 11.93 -6.88
C VAL A 123 6.73 11.92 -5.71
N HIS A 124 6.60 12.84 -4.75
CA HIS A 124 7.42 12.85 -3.54
C HIS A 124 7.28 11.52 -2.77
N PHE A 125 6.05 11.06 -2.57
CA PHE A 125 5.78 9.78 -1.91
C PHE A 125 6.20 8.57 -2.77
N TYR A 126 6.04 8.63 -4.09
CA TYR A 126 6.51 7.58 -5.00
C TYR A 126 8.03 7.44 -4.96
N GLN A 127 8.77 8.55 -4.91
CA GLN A 127 10.22 8.54 -4.74
C GLN A 127 10.60 7.96 -3.37
N SER A 128 9.92 8.35 -2.29
CA SER A 128 10.11 7.73 -0.98
C SER A 128 9.83 6.23 -0.98
N LEU A 129 8.89 5.74 -1.79
CA LEU A 129 8.66 4.31 -1.98
C LEU A 129 9.77 3.64 -2.79
N VAL A 130 10.17 4.20 -3.94
CA VAL A 130 11.15 3.59 -4.86
C VAL A 130 12.56 3.58 -4.29
N THR A 131 13.01 4.68 -3.69
CA THR A 131 14.35 4.78 -3.09
C THR A 131 14.51 3.80 -1.91
N HIS A 132 13.40 3.41 -1.27
CA HIS A 132 13.41 2.57 -0.07
C HIS A 132 13.00 1.10 -0.31
N LYS A 133 12.37 0.78 -1.46
CA LYS A 133 12.09 -0.61 -1.88
C LYS A 133 13.34 -1.48 -1.98
N TYR A 134 14.48 -0.88 -2.31
CA TYR A 134 15.78 -1.56 -2.36
C TYR A 134 16.28 -2.01 -0.97
N GLU A 135 15.97 -1.27 0.09
CA GLU A 135 16.42 -1.58 1.46
C GLU A 135 15.54 -2.65 2.12
N VAL A 136 14.25 -2.71 1.75
CA VAL A 136 13.24 -3.61 2.33
C VAL A 136 13.34 -5.04 1.81
N THR A 137 13.62 -5.25 0.51
CA THR A 137 13.86 -6.62 0.00
C THR A 137 15.13 -7.22 0.59
N VAL A 138 16.18 -6.41 0.80
CA VAL A 138 17.43 -6.84 1.43
C VAL A 138 17.25 -7.13 2.91
N SER A 139 16.52 -6.28 3.64
CA SER A 139 16.31 -6.46 5.08
C SER A 139 15.37 -7.64 5.40
N GLY A 140 14.32 -7.84 4.59
CA GLY A 140 13.43 -9.00 4.73
C GLY A 140 14.11 -10.33 4.45
N ILE A 141 15.01 -10.40 3.45
CA ILE A 141 15.82 -11.60 3.20
C ILE A 141 16.74 -11.90 4.39
N ARG A 142 17.37 -10.88 4.98
CA ARG A 142 18.26 -11.06 6.14
C ARG A 142 17.53 -11.53 7.40
N GLU A 143 16.30 -11.08 7.61
CA GLU A 143 15.49 -11.54 8.74
C GLU A 143 15.02 -12.99 8.56
N LEU A 144 14.67 -13.38 7.33
CA LEU A 144 14.39 -14.79 6.99
C LEU A 144 15.64 -15.68 7.13
N GLU A 145 16.84 -15.18 6.82
CA GLU A 145 18.10 -15.90 7.02
C GLU A 145 18.40 -16.14 8.51
N LEU A 146 18.18 -15.13 9.37
CA LEU A 146 18.36 -15.28 10.80
C LEU A 146 17.37 -16.28 11.42
N LEU A 147 16.11 -16.27 10.97
CA LEU A 147 15.12 -17.27 11.38
C LEU A 147 15.49 -18.69 10.90
N LYS A 148 16.05 -18.82 9.69
CA LYS A 148 16.57 -20.10 9.18
C LYS A 148 17.74 -20.61 10.01
N GLU A 149 18.70 -19.75 10.35
CA GLU A 149 19.86 -20.12 11.17
C GLU A 149 19.45 -20.61 12.56
N GLN A 150 18.48 -19.96 13.21
CA GLN A 150 17.99 -20.41 14.51
C GLN A 150 17.30 -21.77 14.46
N ILE A 151 16.57 -22.07 13.36
CA ILE A 151 15.96 -23.38 13.16
C ILE A 151 17.03 -24.46 12.90
N GLU A 152 18.04 -24.18 12.07
CA GLU A 152 19.14 -25.12 11.80
C GLU A 152 19.99 -25.38 13.05
N ALA A 153 20.23 -24.37 13.89
CA ALA A 153 20.92 -24.53 15.16
C ALA A 153 20.12 -25.40 16.14
N GLY A 154 18.81 -25.17 16.27
CA GLY A 154 17.93 -25.97 17.13
C GLY A 154 17.75 -27.42 16.67
N ASP A 155 17.76 -27.68 15.37
CA ASP A 155 17.70 -29.04 14.81
C ASP A 155 19.03 -29.79 15.02
N SER A 156 20.17 -29.08 14.95
CA SER A 156 21.50 -29.64 15.21
C SER A 156 21.66 -30.06 16.68
N GLU A 157 21.19 -29.25 17.63
CA GLU A 157 21.16 -29.61 19.06
C GLU A 157 20.20 -30.78 19.34
N SER A 158 19.03 -30.79 18.70
CA SER A 158 18.05 -31.88 18.86
C SER A 158 18.59 -33.22 18.35
N ARG A 159 19.33 -33.22 17.23
CA ARG A 159 20.00 -34.43 16.70
C ARG A 159 21.17 -34.88 17.58
N ALA A 160 21.95 -33.95 18.14
CA ALA A 160 23.04 -34.27 19.06
C ALA A 160 22.54 -34.90 20.37
N ASN A 161 21.46 -34.35 20.94
CA ASN A 161 20.82 -34.92 22.14
C ASN A 161 20.14 -36.27 21.86
N GLY A 162 19.54 -36.47 20.69
CA GLY A 162 18.96 -37.76 20.28
C GLY A 162 20.00 -38.88 20.14
N MET A 163 21.18 -38.55 19.59
CA MET A 163 22.29 -39.50 19.45
C MET A 163 22.94 -39.87 20.80
N SER A 164 23.02 -38.90 21.72
CA SER A 164 23.49 -39.11 23.10
C SER A 164 22.58 -40.06 23.90
N MET A 165 21.26 -39.93 23.75
CA MET A 165 20.27 -40.83 24.36
C MET A 165 20.39 -42.29 23.87
N TYR A 166 20.67 -42.49 22.57
CA TYR A 166 20.88 -43.82 21.99
C TYR A 166 22.24 -44.44 22.40
N GLY A 167 23.29 -43.61 22.54
CA GLY A 167 24.60 -44.04 23.03
C GLY A 167 24.56 -44.49 24.50
N ASN A 168 23.79 -43.79 25.35
CA ASN A 168 23.67 -44.13 26.76
C ASN A 168 22.81 -45.39 27.02
N SER A 169 21.88 -45.72 26.13
CA SER A 169 21.02 -46.91 26.27
C SER A 169 21.69 -48.21 25.81
N VAL A 170 22.74 -48.14 24.99
CA VAL A 170 23.55 -49.31 24.58
C VAL A 170 24.60 -49.70 25.65
N GLN A 171 24.91 -48.82 26.61
CA GLN A 171 25.86 -49.08 27.69
C GLN A 171 25.24 -49.74 28.95
N ILE A 172 23.93 -50.01 28.99
CA ILE A 172 23.22 -50.60 30.16
C ILE A 172 22.62 -51.98 29.83
N VAL A 173 23.32 -52.81 29.03
CA VAL A 173 23.01 -54.24 28.89
C VAL A 173 24.25 -55.07 29.17
#